data_AF-D4DVF6-F1
#
_entry.id   AF-D4DVF6-F1
#
_cell.length_a   1.000
_cell.length_b   1.000
_cell.length_c   1.000
_cell.angle_alpha   90.00
_cell.angle_beta   90.00
_cell.angle_gamma   90.00
#
_symmetry.space_group_name_H-M   'P 1'
#
loop_
_entity.id
_entity.type
_entity.pdbx_description
1 polymer ?
#
loop_
_entity_poly.entity_id
_entity_poly.type
_entity_poly.pdbx_seq_one_letter_code
_entity_poly.pdbx_strand_id
1 'polypeptide(L)' 'MNPDQTVAQFAKENGTEVVSFVRYKVGDGIEKKAVDYAAEVAAAAKV' A
#
# COMPACT_ATOMS: atom_id res chain seq x y z
N MET A 1 7.53 8.79 -18.80
CA MET A 1 7.20 9.38 -17.48
C MET A 1 8.40 10.20 -17.05
N ASN A 2 8.22 11.50 -16.86
CA ASN A 2 9.26 12.39 -16.38
C ASN A 2 9.15 12.50 -14.85
N PRO A 3 10.14 12.06 -14.06
CA PRO A 3 10.10 12.16 -12.61
C PRO A 3 10.23 13.60 -12.08
N ASP A 4 10.76 14.52 -12.89
CA ASP A 4 10.93 15.93 -12.52
C ASP A 4 9.64 16.75 -12.71
N GLN A 5 8.63 16.18 -13.38
CA GLN A 5 7.34 16.81 -13.64
C GLN A 5 6.27 16.28 -12.70
N THR A 6 5.47 17.19 -12.13
CA THR A 6 4.31 16.78 -11.31
C THR A 6 3.19 16.23 -12.20
N VAL A 7 2.40 15.29 -11.67
CA VAL A 7 1.23 14.71 -12.36
C VAL A 7 0.24 15.80 -12.79
N ALA A 8 0.12 16.88 -12.00
CA ALA A 8 -0.74 18.02 -12.31
C ALA A 8 -0.22 18.85 -13.50
N GLN A 9 1.09 19.06 -13.63
CA GLN A 9 1.69 19.75 -14.78
C GLN A 9 1.48 18.94 -16.06
N PHE A 10 1.69 17.62 -16.01
CA PHE A 10 1.48 16.74 -17.14
C PHE A 10 0.02 16.77 -17.64
N ALA A 11 -0.95 16.71 -16.73
CA ALA A 11 -2.37 16.77 -17.08
C ALA A 11 -2.72 18.12 -17.74
N LYS A 12 -2.25 19.24 -17.18
CA LYS A 12 -2.45 20.59 -17.73
C LYS A 12 -1.86 20.77 -19.13
N GLU A 13 -0.64 20.29 -19.37
CA GLU A 13 0.02 20.34 -20.68
C GLU A 13 -0.75 19.57 -21.76
N ASN A 14 -1.47 18.51 -21.36
CA ASN A 14 -2.28 17.68 -22.26
C ASN A 14 -3.76 18.12 -22.28
N GLY A 15 -4.11 19.28 -21.70
CA GLY A 15 -5.48 19.78 -21.67
C GLY A 15 -6.48 18.87 -20.94
N THR A 16 -6.00 18.07 -19.97
CA THR A 16 -6.80 17.08 -19.25
C THR A 16 -6.78 17.35 -17.74
N GLU A 17 -7.83 16.87 -17.05
CA GLU A 17 -8.00 17.02 -15.60
C GLU A 17 -8.35 15.67 -14.96
N VAL A 18 -7.77 15.40 -13.78
CA VAL A 18 -8.09 14.22 -12.99
C VAL A 18 -9.29 14.53 -12.09
N VAL A 19 -10.46 13.99 -12.45
CA VAL A 19 -11.72 14.23 -11.72
C VAL A 19 -11.79 13.42 -10.42
N SER A 20 -11.41 12.14 -10.47
CA SER A 20 -11.38 11.26 -9.29
C SER A 20 -10.53 10.02 -9.56
N PHE A 21 -9.87 9.49 -8.54
CA PHE A 21 -9.27 8.17 -8.58
C PHE A 21 -9.45 7.46 -7.24
N VAL A 22 -9.57 6.13 -7.26
CA VAL A 22 -9.58 5.30 -6.06
C VAL A 22 -8.48 4.27 -6.20
N ARG A 23 -7.62 4.18 -5.19
CA ARG A 23 -6.55 3.17 -5.11
C ARG A 23 -6.87 2.21 -3.98
N TYR A 24 -7.08 0.95 -4.33
CA TYR A 24 -7.20 -0.13 -3.35
C TYR A 24 -5.83 -0.80 -3.19
N LYS A 25 -5.45 -1.07 -1.95
CA LYS A 25 -4.32 -1.93 -1.64
C LYS A 25 -4.77 -3.01 -0.66
N VAL A 26 -4.31 -4.24 -0.92
CA VAL A 26 -4.56 -5.38 -0.03
C VAL A 26 -3.99 -5.07 1.35
N GLY A 27 -4.82 -5.17 2.39
CA GLY A 27 -4.44 -4.87 3.77
C GLY A 27 -4.63 -3.42 4.20
N ASP A 28 -5.19 -2.54 3.38
CA ASP A 28 -5.54 -1.18 3.82
C ASP A 28 -6.56 -1.24 4.96
N GLY A 29 -6.21 -0.66 6.11
CA GLY A 29 -7.04 -0.66 7.32
C GLY A 29 -6.97 -1.94 8.15
N ILE A 30 -6.17 -2.94 7.77
CA ILE A 30 -5.98 -4.17 8.55
C ILE A 30 -4.67 -4.07 9.33
N GLU A 31 -4.75 -4.21 10.66
CA GLU A 31 -3.55 -4.32 11.49
C GLU A 31 -2.78 -5.60 11.13
N LYS A 32 -1.52 -5.42 10.70
CA LYS A 32 -0.65 -6.54 10.38
C LYS A 32 -0.19 -7.19 11.68
N LYS A 33 -0.88 -8.26 12.09
CA LYS A 33 -0.45 -9.11 13.20
C LYS A 33 0.94 -9.67 12.89
N ALA A 34 1.90 -9.34 13.74
CA ALA A 34 3.19 -10.00 13.76
C ALA A 34 3.09 -11.17 14.74
N VAL A 35 3.23 -12.40 14.22
CA VAL A 35 3.27 -13.62 15.05
C VAL A 35 4.73 -14.05 15.21
N ASP A 36 5.12 -14.35 16.45
CA ASP A 36 6.43 -14.91 16.76
C ASP A 36 6.36 -16.43 16.61
N TYR A 37 6.89 -16.91 15.49
CA TYR A 37 6.91 -18.33 15.16
C TYR A 37 7.65 -19.16 16.20
N ALA A 38 8.74 -18.65 16.80
CA ALA A 38 9.51 -19.40 17.79
C ALA A 38 8.70 -19.59 19.07
N ALA A 39 7.95 -18.58 19.49
CA ALA A 39 7.05 -18.65 20.64
C ALA A 39 5.90 -19.66 20.41
N GLU A 40 5.32 -19.69 19.20
CA GLU A 40 4.27 -20.65 18.84
C GLU A 40 4.80 -22.10 18.84
N VAL A 41 5.99 -22.33 18.28
CA VAL A 41 6.64 -23.65 18.26
C VAL A 41 6.95 -24.14 19.68
N ALA A 42 7.45 -23.25 20.55
CA ALA A 42 7.75 -23.59 21.94
C ALA A 42 6.49 -23.90 22.76
N ALA A 43 5.35 -23.26 22.46
CA ALA A 43 4.07 -23.56 23.08
C ALA A 43 3.51 -24.92 22.61
N ALA A 44 3.60 -25.22 21.31
CA ALA A 44 3.13 -26.49 20.75
C ALA A 44 3.91 -27.72 21.27
N ALA A 45 5.21 -27.56 21.56
CA ALA A 45 6.06 -28.65 22.07
C ALA A 45 5.91 -28.93 23.58
N LYS A 46 5.17 -28.08 24.31
CA LYS A 46 4.91 -28.23 25.76
C LYS A 46 3.60 -28.95 26.09
N VAL A 47 2.90 -29.44 25.08
CA VAL A 47 1.70 -30.29 25.18
C VAL A 47 2.08 -31.76 25.09
#